data_AF-A0A7L2SVR9-F1
#
_entry.id   AF-A0A7L2SVR9-F1
#
_cell.length_a   1.000
_cell.length_b   1.000
_cell.length_c   1.000
_cell.angle_alpha   90.00
_cell.angle_beta   90.00
_cell.angle_gamma   90.00
#
_symmetry.space_group_name_H-M   'P 1'
#
loop_
_entity.id
_entity.type
_entity.pdbx_description
1 polymer ?
#
loop_
_entity_poly.entity_id
_entity_poly.type
_entity_poly.pdbx_seq_one_letter_code
_entity_poly.pdbx_strand_id
1 'polypeptide(L)'
;MASKRQASSSKQPDSRKKKAKGEEEDNTWSSTLAALKTAPKEKPPATIDGLCPLSTAPDARVYEDYDCTLNQTNISANNNKFYIIQLLEHDGAYTVWSRWGRVGEVGQSKLMPCASLEAAKKDFEKKFREKTKNSWAARENFVAQPGKYTLIEVQPGAGQEVEVALRVDAVDGDKVCKQRVLPCTLDRATQDLVSLIFSSDMFRDAMQTMNIDVKKMPLGKLSKQQIARGFEALEELEAALREQPPQATRLEELSSRFYTIIPHNFGRARPPLINSPDLLRAKKDMLLV
;
A
#
# COMPACT_ATOMS: atom_id res chain seq x y z
N MET A 1 36.65 -66.30 -6.93
CA MET A 1 35.19 -66.09 -6.95
C MET A 1 34.89 -64.68 -6.47
N ALA A 2 34.29 -63.85 -7.33
CA ALA A 2 33.95 -62.47 -7.02
C ALA A 2 32.62 -62.39 -6.27
N SER A 3 32.57 -61.68 -5.14
CA SER A 3 31.32 -61.40 -4.42
C SER A 3 30.95 -59.92 -4.54
N LYS A 4 29.72 -59.72 -5.03
CA LYS A 4 29.12 -58.46 -5.49
C LYS A 4 28.71 -57.54 -4.35
N ARG A 5 28.86 -56.23 -4.62
CA ARG A 5 28.34 -55.07 -3.88
C ARG A 5 26.81 -55.12 -3.72
N GLN A 6 26.30 -54.70 -2.56
CA GLN A 6 24.96 -54.12 -2.43
C GLN A 6 25.09 -52.67 -1.92
N ALA A 7 24.61 -51.74 -2.73
CA ALA A 7 24.46 -50.33 -2.41
C ALA A 7 23.07 -50.10 -1.82
N SER A 8 22.99 -49.39 -0.70
CA SER A 8 21.76 -48.95 -0.07
C SER A 8 21.06 -47.88 -0.92
N SER A 9 19.82 -48.14 -1.34
CA SER A 9 18.97 -47.18 -2.05
C SER A 9 18.60 -46.01 -1.15
N SER A 10 18.91 -44.80 -1.59
CA SER A 10 18.44 -43.53 -1.02
C SER A 10 16.92 -43.38 -1.18
N LYS A 11 16.24 -43.04 -0.07
CA LYS A 11 14.84 -42.61 -0.06
C LYS A 11 14.72 -41.25 -0.76
N GLN A 12 13.88 -41.15 -1.80
CA GLN A 12 13.45 -39.86 -2.36
C GLN A 12 12.52 -39.12 -1.38
N PRO A 13 12.57 -37.78 -1.31
CA PRO A 13 11.62 -37.00 -0.50
C PRO A 13 10.32 -36.72 -1.26
N ASP A 14 9.22 -37.07 -0.59
CA ASP A 14 7.86 -36.52 -0.59
C ASP A 14 7.53 -35.37 -1.57
N SER A 15 7.19 -35.72 -2.82
CA SER A 15 6.66 -34.79 -3.83
C SER A 15 5.16 -34.51 -3.68
N ARG A 16 4.43 -35.32 -2.90
CA ARG A 16 2.97 -35.19 -2.71
C ARG A 16 2.61 -34.07 -1.73
N LYS A 17 3.35 -33.90 -0.63
CA LYS A 17 3.11 -32.78 0.31
C LYS A 17 3.34 -31.40 -0.31
N LYS A 18 4.32 -31.26 -1.21
CA LYS A 18 4.64 -29.98 -1.86
C LYS A 18 3.55 -29.54 -2.85
N LYS A 19 2.87 -30.50 -3.48
CA LYS A 19 1.80 -30.23 -4.45
C LYS A 19 0.47 -29.87 -3.76
N ALA A 20 0.10 -30.61 -2.72
CA ALA A 20 -1.10 -30.32 -1.93
C ALA A 20 -1.04 -28.93 -1.24
N LYS A 21 0.13 -28.56 -0.69
CA LYS A 21 0.33 -27.24 -0.07
C LYS A 21 0.24 -26.09 -1.09
N GLY A 22 0.71 -26.31 -2.32
CA GLY A 22 0.60 -25.32 -3.40
C GLY A 22 -0.83 -25.11 -3.89
N GLU A 23 -1.66 -26.16 -3.94
CA GLU A 23 -3.07 -26.06 -4.37
C GLU A 23 -3.96 -25.39 -3.30
N GLU A 24 -3.68 -25.60 -2.01
CA GLU A 24 -4.37 -24.88 -0.91
C GLU A 24 -4.02 -23.39 -0.84
N GLU A 25 -2.74 -23.04 -1.04
CA GLU A 25 -2.27 -21.65 -1.09
C GLU A 25 -2.91 -20.89 -2.28
N ASP A 26 -2.96 -21.51 -3.47
CA ASP A 26 -3.52 -20.88 -4.68
C ASP A 26 -5.04 -20.66 -4.60
N ASN A 27 -5.76 -21.60 -3.95
CA ASN A 27 -7.18 -21.46 -3.67
C ASN A 27 -7.48 -20.33 -2.66
N THR A 28 -6.62 -20.19 -1.64
CA THR A 28 -6.73 -19.12 -0.65
C THR A 28 -6.57 -17.76 -1.33
N TRP A 29 -5.57 -17.61 -2.20
CA TRP A 29 -5.28 -16.38 -2.93
C TRP A 29 -6.40 -15.96 -3.87
N SER A 30 -6.92 -16.93 -4.64
CA SER A 30 -8.03 -16.70 -5.58
C SER A 30 -9.29 -16.22 -4.84
N SER A 31 -9.58 -16.82 -3.67
CA SER A 31 -10.71 -16.41 -2.84
C SER A 31 -10.53 -14.98 -2.28
N THR A 32 -9.35 -14.63 -1.78
CA THR A 32 -9.07 -13.26 -1.30
C THR A 32 -9.15 -12.22 -2.41
N LEU A 33 -8.66 -12.53 -3.62
CA LEU A 33 -8.74 -11.62 -4.74
C LEU A 33 -10.19 -11.34 -5.14
N ALA A 34 -11.04 -12.36 -5.16
CA ALA A 34 -12.47 -12.21 -5.43
C ALA A 34 -13.17 -11.34 -4.37
N ALA A 35 -12.83 -11.54 -3.09
CA ALA A 35 -13.35 -10.72 -1.99
C ALA A 35 -12.89 -9.25 -2.07
N LEU A 36 -11.65 -8.99 -2.47
CA LEU A 36 -11.12 -7.63 -2.63
C LEU A 36 -11.77 -6.88 -3.81
N LYS A 37 -12.05 -7.58 -4.93
CA LYS A 37 -12.70 -7.01 -6.11
C LYS A 37 -14.17 -6.64 -5.87
N THR A 38 -14.86 -7.38 -5.02
CA THR A 38 -16.27 -7.18 -4.68
C THR A 38 -16.49 -6.17 -3.54
N ALA A 39 -15.40 -5.70 -2.92
CA ALA A 39 -15.49 -4.79 -1.79
C ALA A 39 -16.06 -3.40 -2.19
N PRO A 40 -16.96 -2.82 -1.37
CA PRO A 40 -17.50 -1.48 -1.60
C PRO A 40 -16.43 -0.39 -1.72
N LYS A 41 -16.63 0.55 -2.64
CA LYS A 41 -15.84 1.79 -2.75
C LYS A 41 -16.32 2.81 -1.70
N GLU A 42 -16.08 2.56 -0.43
CA GLU A 42 -16.27 3.60 0.59
C GLU A 42 -15.08 4.56 0.53
N LYS A 43 -15.35 5.83 0.19
CA LYS A 43 -14.34 6.90 0.19
C LYS A 43 -14.68 7.89 1.30
N PRO A 44 -14.22 7.66 2.53
CA PRO A 44 -14.30 8.66 3.59
C PRO A 44 -13.61 9.97 3.15
N PRO A 45 -13.96 11.11 3.76
CA PRO A 45 -13.38 12.41 3.41
C PRO A 45 -11.86 12.40 3.60
N ALA A 46 -11.14 12.95 2.63
CA ALA A 46 -9.70 13.01 2.65
C ALA A 46 -9.18 13.84 3.84
N THR A 47 -8.17 13.31 4.53
CA THR A 47 -7.46 14.04 5.59
C THR A 47 -6.33 14.87 5.00
N ILE A 48 -6.11 16.07 5.54
CA ILE A 48 -4.96 16.90 5.17
C ILE A 48 -3.67 16.12 5.46
N ASP A 49 -2.72 16.17 4.54
CA ASP A 49 -1.38 15.61 4.74
C ASP A 49 -0.76 16.19 6.01
N GLY A 50 -0.35 15.34 6.96
CA GLY A 50 0.08 15.77 8.29
C GLY A 50 1.27 16.74 8.30
N LEU A 51 2.07 16.75 7.22
CA LEU A 51 3.20 17.67 7.03
C LEU A 51 2.81 19.03 6.41
N CYS A 52 1.55 19.20 6.02
CA CYS A 52 1.04 20.49 5.60
C CYS A 52 0.90 21.40 6.83
N PRO A 53 1.36 22.66 6.80
CA PRO A 53 1.19 23.59 7.92
C PRO A 53 -0.29 23.78 8.32
N LEU A 54 -1.21 23.65 7.37
CA LEU A 54 -2.65 23.76 7.61
C LEU A 54 -3.28 22.50 8.24
N SER A 55 -2.52 21.41 8.43
CA SER A 55 -3.06 20.17 9.03
C SER A 55 -3.50 20.33 10.48
N THR A 56 -2.96 21.34 11.17
CA THR A 56 -3.28 21.67 12.57
C THR A 56 -4.24 22.84 12.72
N ALA A 57 -4.57 23.50 11.60
CA ALA A 57 -5.46 24.65 11.63
C ALA A 57 -6.91 24.19 11.85
N PRO A 58 -7.66 24.86 12.77
CA PRO A 58 -9.09 24.61 12.89
C PRO A 58 -9.77 24.97 11.56
N ASP A 59 -10.80 24.22 11.18
CA ASP A 59 -11.61 24.45 9.97
C ASP A 59 -10.90 24.29 8.62
N ALA A 60 -9.60 23.96 8.60
CA ALA A 60 -8.92 23.54 7.37
C ALA A 60 -9.41 22.16 6.94
N ARG A 61 -9.81 22.03 5.67
CA ARG A 61 -10.22 20.75 5.08
C ARG A 61 -9.69 20.57 3.68
N VAL A 62 -9.60 19.31 3.26
CA VAL A 62 -9.46 18.99 1.84
C VAL A 62 -10.78 19.35 1.16
N TYR A 63 -10.69 20.08 0.06
CA TYR A 63 -11.85 20.49 -0.72
C TYR A 63 -12.36 19.31 -1.56
N GLU A 64 -13.60 18.89 -1.29
CA GLU A 64 -14.29 17.78 -1.97
C GLU A 64 -13.41 16.53 -2.11
N ASP A 65 -13.19 16.07 -3.33
CA ASP A 65 -12.43 14.88 -3.68
C ASP A 65 -11.03 15.19 -4.25
N TYR A 66 -10.62 16.47 -4.24
CA TYR A 66 -9.35 16.98 -4.78
C TYR A 66 -8.15 16.61 -3.89
N ASP A 67 -7.96 15.31 -3.72
CA ASP A 67 -6.84 14.67 -3.06
C ASP A 67 -6.40 13.48 -3.90
N CYS A 68 -5.09 13.43 -4.20
CA CYS A 68 -4.52 12.22 -4.75
C CYS A 68 -3.07 12.00 -4.33
N THR A 69 -2.76 10.72 -4.12
CA THR A 69 -1.41 10.22 -3.97
C THR A 69 -1.02 9.49 -5.25
N LEU A 70 0.14 9.85 -5.79
CA LEU A 70 0.70 9.29 -7.00
C LEU A 70 2.03 8.60 -6.68
N ASN A 71 2.31 7.49 -7.36
CA ASN A 71 3.56 6.77 -7.21
C ASN A 71 4.18 6.43 -8.56
N GLN A 72 5.51 6.35 -8.60
CA GLN A 72 6.28 5.96 -9.78
C GLN A 72 7.53 5.18 -9.36
N THR A 73 7.61 3.93 -9.82
CA THR A 73 8.80 3.10 -9.65
C THR A 73 9.34 2.66 -11.00
N ASN A 74 10.65 2.78 -11.18
CA ASN A 74 11.38 2.23 -12.31
C ASN A 74 12.72 1.68 -11.80
N ILE A 75 12.89 0.36 -11.93
CA ILE A 75 14.03 -0.37 -11.41
C ILE A 75 15.33 0.05 -12.13
N SER A 76 15.38 0.07 -13.46
CA SER A 76 16.59 0.45 -14.23
C SER A 76 17.11 1.84 -13.88
N ALA A 77 16.22 2.81 -13.74
CA ALA A 77 16.58 4.18 -13.41
C ALA A 77 16.70 4.46 -11.90
N ASN A 78 16.54 3.44 -11.03
CA ASN A 78 16.48 3.56 -9.57
C ASN A 78 15.52 4.69 -9.09
N ASN A 79 14.40 4.82 -9.79
CA ASN A 79 13.35 5.75 -9.41
C ASN A 79 12.34 5.02 -8.53
N ASN A 80 12.03 5.60 -7.38
CA ASN A 80 10.95 5.17 -6.50
C ASN A 80 10.42 6.44 -5.82
N LYS A 81 9.45 7.09 -6.46
CA LYS A 81 9.05 8.46 -6.16
C LYS A 81 7.56 8.55 -5.89
N PHE A 82 7.20 9.33 -4.89
CA PHE A 82 5.80 9.69 -4.61
C PHE A 82 5.54 11.16 -4.95
N TYR A 83 4.27 11.47 -5.23
CA TYR A 83 3.76 12.82 -5.39
C TYR A 83 2.36 12.90 -4.78
N ILE A 84 2.17 13.74 -3.77
CA ILE A 84 0.88 14.03 -3.16
C ILE A 84 0.48 15.42 -3.61
N ILE A 85 -0.79 15.59 -3.98
CA ILE A 85 -1.39 16.88 -4.25
C ILE A 85 -2.78 16.95 -3.63
N GLN A 86 -3.04 18.05 -2.92
CA GLN A 86 -4.30 18.31 -2.23
C GLN A 86 -4.74 19.74 -2.49
N LEU A 87 -6.03 19.93 -2.78
CA LEU A 87 -6.67 21.24 -2.76
C LEU A 87 -7.26 21.44 -1.36
N LEU A 88 -6.81 22.49 -0.68
CA LEU A 88 -7.21 22.82 0.68
C LEU A 88 -8.07 24.07 0.69
N GLU A 89 -9.09 24.06 1.53
CA GLU A 89 -9.94 25.21 1.85
C GLU A 89 -9.74 25.56 3.32
N HIS A 90 -9.47 26.84 3.60
CA HIS A 90 -9.32 27.37 4.96
C HIS A 90 -9.72 28.85 4.95
N ASP A 91 -10.64 29.25 5.84
CA ASP A 91 -11.16 30.63 5.95
C ASP A 91 -11.65 31.24 4.63
N GLY A 92 -12.27 30.43 3.77
CA GLY A 92 -12.74 30.85 2.44
C GLY A 92 -11.63 31.10 1.41
N ALA A 93 -10.36 30.85 1.77
CA ALA A 93 -9.22 30.87 0.87
C ALA A 93 -8.88 29.45 0.38
N TYR A 94 -8.41 29.35 -0.87
CA TYR A 94 -8.07 28.10 -1.51
C TYR A 94 -6.56 28.00 -1.74
N THR A 95 -5.98 26.85 -1.39
CA THR A 95 -4.54 26.63 -1.46
C THR A 95 -4.26 25.23 -2.01
N VAL A 96 -3.32 25.11 -2.93
CA VAL A 96 -2.85 23.81 -3.44
C VAL A 96 -1.59 23.39 -2.69
N TRP A 97 -1.70 22.29 -1.95
CA TRP A 97 -0.57 21.61 -1.33
C TRP A 97 0.01 20.58 -2.30
N SER A 98 1.33 20.54 -2.40
CA SER A 98 2.05 19.52 -3.16
C SER A 98 3.25 19.03 -2.36
N ARG A 99 3.43 17.71 -2.24
CA ARG A 99 4.58 17.09 -1.59
C ARG A 99 5.14 15.97 -2.45
N TRP A 100 6.45 15.91 -2.61
CA TRP A 100 7.08 14.91 -3.48
C TRP A 100 8.44 14.52 -2.97
N GLY A 101 8.88 13.32 -3.33
CA GLY A 101 10.19 12.82 -2.92
C GLY A 101 10.35 11.35 -3.19
N ARG A 102 11.37 10.77 -2.58
CA ARG A 102 11.60 9.33 -2.59
C ARG A 102 10.66 8.64 -1.60
N VAL A 103 10.06 7.51 -1.98
CA VAL A 103 9.19 6.74 -1.07
C VAL A 103 9.97 6.35 0.18
N GLY A 104 9.37 6.48 1.37
CA GLY A 104 10.04 6.34 2.66
C GLY A 104 10.71 7.61 3.22
N GLU A 105 11.02 8.61 2.41
CA GLU A 105 11.64 9.87 2.85
C GLU A 105 10.62 11.02 2.89
N VAL A 106 10.76 12.00 3.78
CA VAL A 106 9.81 13.12 3.91
C VAL A 106 9.54 13.84 2.58
N GLY A 107 10.61 14.09 1.82
CA GLY A 107 10.57 14.78 0.53
C GLY A 107 10.60 16.31 0.66
N GLN A 108 10.31 16.99 -0.45
CA GLN A 108 10.08 18.42 -0.53
C GLN A 108 8.58 18.70 -0.59
N SER A 109 8.18 19.89 -0.17
CA SER A 109 6.80 20.32 -0.22
C SER A 109 6.67 21.77 -0.69
N LYS A 110 5.48 22.10 -1.17
CA LYS A 110 5.12 23.45 -1.60
C LYS A 110 3.64 23.68 -1.33
N LEU A 111 3.37 24.79 -0.65
CA LEU A 111 2.03 25.31 -0.43
C LEU A 111 1.84 26.53 -1.34
N MET A 112 0.83 26.50 -2.21
CA MET A 112 0.57 27.53 -3.22
C MET A 112 -0.81 28.15 -2.98
N PRO A 113 -0.88 29.39 -2.47
CA PRO A 113 -2.14 30.12 -2.39
C PRO A 113 -2.70 30.39 -3.79
N CYS A 114 -4.03 30.31 -3.94
CA CYS A 114 -4.72 30.56 -5.19
C CYS A 114 -5.69 31.74 -5.04
N ALA A 115 -5.88 32.50 -6.13
CA ALA A 115 -6.75 33.68 -6.12
C ALA A 115 -8.25 33.34 -6.09
N SER A 116 -8.64 32.15 -6.55
CA SER A 116 -10.01 31.66 -6.54
C SER A 116 -10.06 30.14 -6.51
N LEU A 117 -11.24 29.58 -6.25
CA LEU A 117 -11.48 28.14 -6.32
C LEU A 117 -11.19 27.57 -7.72
N GLU A 118 -11.62 28.27 -8.77
CA GLU A 118 -11.41 27.85 -10.16
C GLU A 118 -9.93 27.83 -10.52
N ALA A 119 -9.16 28.82 -10.02
CA ALA A 119 -7.72 28.84 -10.19
C ALA A 119 -7.06 27.65 -9.47
N ALA A 120 -7.49 27.34 -8.25
CA ALA A 120 -6.98 26.20 -7.48
C ALA A 120 -7.29 24.86 -8.16
N LYS A 121 -8.54 24.66 -8.62
CA LYS A 121 -8.95 23.47 -9.38
C LYS A 121 -8.11 23.32 -10.65
N LYS A 122 -7.95 24.40 -11.42
CA LYS A 122 -7.15 24.40 -12.65
C LYS A 122 -5.68 24.04 -12.40
N ASP A 123 -5.07 24.59 -11.35
CA ASP A 123 -3.68 24.30 -11.00
C ASP A 123 -3.51 22.84 -10.54
N PHE A 124 -4.44 22.33 -9.72
CA PHE A 124 -4.49 20.93 -9.33
C PHE A 124 -4.57 20.01 -10.55
N GLU A 125 -5.56 20.22 -11.41
CA GLU A 125 -5.82 19.38 -12.58
C GLU A 125 -4.68 19.44 -13.60
N LYS A 126 -4.09 20.62 -13.79
CA LYS A 126 -2.90 20.81 -14.62
C LYS A 126 -1.75 19.97 -14.08
N LYS A 127 -1.48 20.02 -12.76
CA LYS A 127 -0.41 19.24 -12.15
C LYS A 127 -0.67 17.74 -12.26
N PHE A 128 -1.89 17.30 -11.97
CA PHE A 128 -2.30 15.91 -12.11
C PHE A 128 -2.05 15.40 -13.53
N ARG A 129 -2.52 16.14 -14.54
CA ARG A 129 -2.35 15.78 -15.96
C ARG A 129 -0.88 15.80 -16.40
N GLU A 130 -0.06 16.74 -15.92
CA GLU A 130 1.38 16.77 -16.21
C GLU A 130 2.10 15.49 -15.73
N LYS A 131 1.74 15.03 -14.52
CA LYS A 131 2.36 13.87 -13.87
C LYS A 131 1.83 12.53 -14.36
N THR A 132 0.56 12.44 -14.72
CA THR A 132 -0.11 11.17 -15.06
C THR A 132 -0.47 11.03 -16.55
N LYS A 133 -0.49 12.13 -17.31
CA LYS A 133 -1.10 12.22 -18.65
C LYS A 133 -2.59 11.86 -18.71
N ASN A 134 -3.27 11.78 -17.57
CA ASN A 134 -4.72 11.53 -17.48
C ASN A 134 -5.46 12.84 -17.12
N SER A 135 -6.76 12.89 -17.45
CA SER A 135 -7.64 13.97 -16.99
C SER A 135 -8.17 13.66 -15.59
N TRP A 136 -8.27 14.66 -14.71
CA TRP A 136 -8.81 14.48 -13.36
C TRP A 136 -10.27 14.03 -13.39
N ALA A 137 -11.09 14.60 -14.30
CA ALA A 137 -12.49 14.21 -14.46
C ALA A 137 -12.67 12.74 -14.91
N ALA A 138 -11.68 12.16 -15.59
CA ALA A 138 -11.71 10.78 -16.07
C ALA A 138 -10.87 9.83 -15.20
N ARG A 139 -10.58 10.21 -13.95
CA ARG A 139 -9.72 9.43 -13.03
C ARG A 139 -10.26 8.04 -12.70
N GLU A 140 -11.55 7.77 -12.87
CA GLU A 140 -12.11 6.43 -12.70
C GLU A 140 -11.63 5.46 -13.79
N ASN A 141 -11.35 5.98 -14.99
CA ASN A 141 -10.83 5.24 -16.13
C ASN A 141 -9.31 5.48 -16.28
N PHE A 142 -8.60 5.56 -15.17
CA PHE A 142 -7.17 5.87 -15.15
C PHE A 142 -6.36 4.83 -15.93
N VAL A 143 -5.55 5.30 -16.89
CA VAL A 143 -4.62 4.43 -17.63
C VAL A 143 -3.19 4.78 -17.25
N ALA A 144 -2.47 3.83 -16.66
CA ALA A 144 -1.06 3.99 -16.34
C ALA A 144 -0.24 4.18 -17.63
N GLN A 145 0.58 5.22 -17.66
CA GLN A 145 1.40 5.57 -18.84
C GLN A 145 2.87 5.26 -18.55
N PRO A 146 3.61 4.67 -19.51
CA PRO A 146 5.04 4.39 -19.33
C PRO A 146 5.83 5.64 -18.94
N GLY A 147 6.65 5.52 -17.89
CA GLY A 147 7.47 6.62 -17.38
C GLY A 147 6.69 7.78 -16.74
N LYS A 148 5.40 7.60 -16.45
CA LYS A 148 4.57 8.57 -15.70
C LYS A 148 4.16 8.02 -14.34
N TYR A 149 3.54 8.87 -13.55
CA TYR A 149 3.03 8.48 -12.24
C TYR A 149 1.70 7.75 -12.38
N THR A 150 1.47 6.79 -11.49
CA THR A 150 0.22 6.04 -11.35
C THR A 150 -0.54 6.54 -10.13
N LEU A 151 -1.86 6.66 -10.26
CA LEU A 151 -2.74 7.01 -9.15
C LEU A 151 -2.83 5.86 -8.13
N ILE A 152 -2.62 6.18 -6.86
CA ILE A 152 -2.76 5.25 -5.74
C ILE A 152 -4.04 5.60 -4.99
N GLU A 153 -4.95 4.64 -4.92
CA GLU A 153 -6.16 4.78 -4.13
C GLU A 153 -5.85 4.50 -2.67
N VAL A 154 -5.75 5.57 -1.91
CA VAL A 154 -5.67 5.54 -0.45
C VAL A 154 -7.10 5.66 0.07
N GLN A 155 -7.51 4.78 0.99
CA GLN A 155 -8.72 4.98 1.77
C GLN A 155 -8.41 5.98 2.89
N PRO A 156 -9.13 7.12 2.97
CA PRO A 156 -8.97 8.07 4.08
C PRO A 156 -9.56 7.51 5.39
N GLY A 157 -8.95 6.48 5.95
CA GLY A 157 -9.41 5.82 7.18
C GLY A 157 -8.41 6.00 8.31
N ALA A 158 -8.78 6.84 9.28
CA ALA A 158 -8.13 7.12 10.55
C ALA A 158 -6.72 7.74 10.48
N GLY A 159 -6.66 9.05 10.74
CA GLY A 159 -5.56 9.65 11.47
C GLY A 159 -5.51 9.08 12.89
N GLN A 160 -5.10 7.83 12.99
CA GLN A 160 -4.61 7.15 14.17
C GLN A 160 -3.81 5.98 13.61
N GLU A 161 -2.62 5.75 14.15
CA GLU A 161 -2.04 4.41 14.14
C GLU A 161 -3.15 3.40 14.34
N VAL A 162 -3.17 2.28 13.60
CA VAL A 162 -4.22 1.25 13.60
C VAL A 162 -4.69 0.91 15.02
N GLU A 163 -5.59 1.74 15.57
CA GLU A 163 -6.49 1.41 16.65
C GLU A 163 -7.64 0.76 15.92
N VAL A 164 -7.66 -0.57 16.02
CA VAL A 164 -8.79 -1.38 15.59
C VAL A 164 -9.98 -0.90 16.40
N ALA A 165 -10.71 0.08 15.87
CA ALA A 165 -11.94 0.58 16.46
C ALA A 165 -13.00 -0.52 16.33
N LEU A 166 -13.06 -1.39 17.34
CA LEU A 166 -14.24 -2.17 17.67
C LEU A 166 -15.35 -1.15 17.97
N ARG A 167 -16.24 -0.93 17.01
CA ARG A 167 -17.47 -0.17 17.24
C ARG A 167 -18.32 -0.94 18.24
N VAL A 168 -18.45 -0.42 19.44
CA VAL A 168 -19.50 -0.80 20.38
C VAL A 168 -20.46 0.39 20.42
N ASP A 169 -21.67 0.18 19.92
CA ASP A 169 -22.72 1.19 19.90
C ASP A 169 -23.00 1.70 21.32
N ALA A 170 -22.87 3.01 21.53
CA ALA A 170 -23.45 3.69 22.68
C ALA A 170 -23.82 5.13 22.32
N VAL A 171 -25.05 5.46 22.70
CA VAL A 171 -25.80 6.69 22.41
C VAL A 171 -25.32 7.87 23.27
N ASP A 172 -25.43 9.06 22.68
CA ASP A 172 -25.43 10.42 23.26
C ASP A 172 -24.16 11.01 23.92
N GLY A 173 -23.85 12.24 23.47
CA GLY A 173 -23.50 13.34 24.37
C GLY A 173 -22.02 13.70 24.51
N ASP A 174 -21.60 14.63 23.65
CA ASP A 174 -20.49 15.57 23.74
C ASP A 174 -19.88 15.80 25.16
N LYS A 175 -18.61 15.36 25.35
CA LYS A 175 -17.59 15.88 26.30
C LYS A 175 -16.33 15.00 26.28
N VAL A 176 -15.17 15.62 26.11
CA VAL A 176 -13.83 15.02 26.20
C VAL A 176 -13.68 14.26 27.53
N CYS A 177 -13.80 12.93 27.50
CA CYS A 177 -13.61 12.09 28.67
C CYS A 177 -12.23 11.43 28.60
N LYS A 178 -11.38 11.69 29.60
CA LYS A 178 -10.33 10.74 30.00
C LYS A 178 -11.01 9.39 30.14
N GLN A 179 -10.77 8.48 29.19
CA GLN A 179 -11.44 7.19 29.15
C GLN A 179 -11.20 6.51 30.50
N ARG A 180 -12.27 6.35 31.30
CA ARG A 180 -12.22 5.52 32.52
C ARG A 180 -12.18 4.08 32.05
N VAL A 181 -10.99 3.63 31.63
CA VAL A 181 -10.76 2.23 31.31
C VAL A 181 -10.88 1.48 32.62
N LEU A 182 -11.90 0.63 32.74
CA LEU A 182 -12.01 -0.28 33.87
C LEU A 182 -10.73 -1.13 33.94
N PRO A 183 -10.22 -1.44 35.15
CA PRO A 183 -9.05 -2.29 35.28
C PRO A 183 -9.33 -3.64 34.59
N CYS A 184 -8.39 -4.07 33.75
CA CYS A 184 -8.54 -5.28 32.95
C CYS A 184 -8.81 -6.49 33.86
N THR A 185 -9.93 -7.16 33.61
CA THR A 185 -10.38 -8.33 34.39
C THR A 185 -9.80 -9.65 33.89
N LEU A 186 -9.04 -9.64 32.81
CA LEU A 186 -8.40 -10.83 32.24
C LEU A 186 -7.20 -11.26 33.09
N ASP A 187 -6.86 -12.55 33.06
CA ASP A 187 -5.64 -13.04 33.70
C ASP A 187 -4.39 -12.50 33.02
N ARG A 188 -3.26 -12.50 33.75
CA ARG A 188 -2.02 -11.90 33.26
C ARG A 188 -1.50 -12.55 31.99
N ALA A 189 -1.63 -13.87 31.84
CA ALA A 189 -1.15 -14.56 30.65
C ALA A 189 -1.97 -14.16 29.40
N THR A 190 -3.29 -14.00 29.56
CA THR A 190 -4.16 -13.48 28.48
C THR A 190 -3.87 -12.02 28.17
N GLN A 191 -3.63 -11.17 29.18
CA GLN A 191 -3.22 -9.78 28.96
C GLN A 191 -1.90 -9.67 28.19
N ASP A 192 -0.92 -10.49 28.57
CA ASP A 192 0.38 -10.54 27.89
C ASP A 192 0.23 -11.05 26.45
N LEU A 193 -0.61 -12.06 26.21
CA LEU A 193 -0.92 -12.56 24.87
C LEU A 193 -1.63 -11.50 24.01
N VAL A 194 -2.64 -10.81 24.55
CA VAL A 194 -3.34 -9.74 23.82
C VAL A 194 -2.38 -8.59 23.53
N SER A 195 -1.55 -8.19 24.50
CA SER A 195 -0.53 -7.15 24.30
C SER A 195 0.50 -7.55 23.24
N LEU A 196 0.84 -8.83 23.17
CA LEU A 196 1.72 -9.38 22.14
C LEU A 196 1.04 -9.35 20.77
N ILE A 197 -0.18 -9.86 20.63
CA ILE A 197 -0.91 -9.90 19.35
C ILE A 197 -1.17 -8.49 18.81
N PHE A 198 -1.50 -7.53 19.69
CA PHE A 198 -1.80 -6.15 19.33
C PHE A 198 -0.61 -5.20 19.51
N SER A 199 0.62 -5.74 19.60
CA SER A 199 1.82 -4.90 19.65
C SER A 199 2.04 -4.20 18.31
N SER A 200 1.77 -2.90 18.30
CA SER A 200 1.97 -2.04 17.14
C SER A 200 3.45 -1.97 16.73
N ASP A 201 4.38 -2.07 17.68
CA ASP A 201 5.82 -2.08 17.41
C ASP A 201 6.27 -3.37 16.71
N MET A 202 5.83 -4.54 17.19
CA MET A 202 6.15 -5.79 16.50
C MET A 202 5.55 -5.83 15.09
N PHE A 203 4.34 -5.30 14.90
CA PHE A 203 3.74 -5.17 13.57
C PHE A 203 4.55 -4.23 12.68
N ARG A 204 4.97 -3.07 13.21
CA ARG A 204 5.82 -2.10 12.50
C ARG A 204 7.16 -2.73 12.08
N ASP A 205 7.80 -3.48 12.95
CA ASP A 205 9.10 -4.13 12.69
C ASP A 205 8.98 -5.26 11.65
N ALA A 206 7.92 -6.08 11.73
CA ALA A 206 7.64 -7.10 10.73
C ALA A 206 7.40 -6.48 9.34
N MET A 207 6.63 -5.39 9.28
CA MET A 207 6.35 -4.67 8.02
C MET A 207 7.57 -3.97 7.45
N GLN A 208 8.46 -3.43 8.29
CA GLN A 208 9.74 -2.87 7.86
C GLN A 208 10.64 -3.94 7.24
N THR A 209 10.65 -5.16 7.81
CA THR A 209 11.39 -6.31 7.25
C THR A 209 10.91 -6.67 5.85
N MET A 210 9.63 -6.42 5.53
CA MET A 210 9.05 -6.63 4.20
C MET A 210 9.22 -5.44 3.23
N ASN A 211 9.94 -4.40 3.64
CA ASN A 211 10.18 -3.15 2.90
C ASN A 211 8.91 -2.34 2.59
N ILE A 212 7.88 -2.41 3.44
CA ILE A 212 6.66 -1.60 3.30
C ILE A 212 6.89 -0.22 3.96
N ASP A 213 6.37 0.84 3.35
CA ASP A 213 6.43 2.20 3.93
C ASP A 213 5.40 2.37 5.07
N VAL A 214 5.69 1.77 6.22
CA VAL A 214 4.80 1.78 7.40
C VAL A 214 4.55 3.20 7.94
N LYS A 215 5.49 4.13 7.71
CA LYS A 215 5.39 5.52 8.19
C LYS A 215 4.36 6.32 7.42
N LYS A 216 4.22 6.07 6.12
CA LYS A 216 3.32 6.84 5.26
C LYS A 216 2.04 6.09 4.92
N MET A 217 2.13 4.77 4.71
CA MET A 217 1.05 3.91 4.25
C MET A 217 1.20 2.50 4.83
N PRO A 218 0.75 2.24 6.07
CA PRO A 218 0.48 0.86 6.46
C PRO A 218 -0.54 0.27 5.46
N LEU A 219 -0.42 -1.02 5.12
CA LEU A 219 -1.26 -1.68 4.11
C LEU A 219 -2.77 -1.37 4.28
N GLY A 220 -3.22 -1.21 5.53
CA GLY A 220 -4.60 -0.84 5.87
C GLY A 220 -5.08 0.53 5.38
N LYS A 221 -4.19 1.41 4.88
CA LYS A 221 -4.58 2.67 4.22
C LYS A 221 -4.77 2.52 2.71
N LEU A 222 -4.29 1.44 2.09
CA LEU A 222 -4.53 1.20 0.66
C LEU A 222 -5.96 0.70 0.47
N SER A 223 -6.61 1.13 -0.62
CA SER A 223 -7.92 0.60 -0.95
C SER A 223 -7.83 -0.91 -1.26
N LYS A 224 -8.89 -1.65 -0.92
CA LYS A 224 -8.98 -3.08 -1.29
C LYS A 224 -8.80 -3.30 -2.79
N GLN A 225 -9.22 -2.33 -3.61
CA GLN A 225 -9.01 -2.35 -5.06
C GLN A 225 -7.55 -2.12 -5.45
N GLN A 226 -6.83 -1.28 -4.73
CA GLN A 226 -5.38 -1.12 -4.91
C GLN A 226 -4.65 -2.45 -4.62
N ILE A 227 -5.03 -3.14 -3.55
CA ILE A 227 -4.46 -4.45 -3.19
C ILE A 227 -4.80 -5.49 -4.27
N ALA A 228 -6.05 -5.52 -4.76
CA ALA A 228 -6.44 -6.38 -5.87
C ALA A 228 -5.61 -6.13 -7.14
N ARG A 229 -5.36 -4.86 -7.52
CA ARG A 229 -4.45 -4.50 -8.62
C ARG A 229 -3.01 -4.95 -8.36
N GLY A 230 -2.58 -4.95 -7.10
CA GLY A 230 -1.28 -5.48 -6.67
C GLY A 230 -1.16 -6.98 -6.93
N PHE A 231 -2.20 -7.75 -6.60
CA PHE A 231 -2.27 -9.19 -6.89
C PHE A 231 -2.26 -9.48 -8.38
N GLU A 232 -3.05 -8.76 -9.19
CA GLU A 232 -3.05 -8.92 -10.65
C GLU A 232 -1.64 -8.71 -11.24
N ALA A 233 -0.89 -7.72 -10.74
CA ALA A 233 0.49 -7.52 -11.16
C ALA A 233 1.43 -8.67 -10.74
N LEU A 234 1.19 -9.32 -9.60
CA LEU A 234 1.94 -10.51 -9.17
C LEU A 234 1.56 -11.76 -9.98
N GLU A 235 0.31 -11.91 -10.41
CA GLU A 235 -0.11 -12.99 -11.32
C GLU A 235 0.55 -12.85 -12.70
N GLU A 236 0.60 -11.63 -13.24
CA GLU A 236 1.33 -11.35 -14.48
C GLU A 236 2.84 -11.67 -14.34
N LEU A 237 3.44 -11.33 -13.18
CA LEU A 237 4.83 -11.70 -12.87
C LEU A 237 5.02 -13.21 -12.80
N GLU A 238 4.09 -13.93 -12.19
CA GLU A 238 4.14 -15.38 -12.10
C GLU A 238 4.08 -16.04 -13.48
N ALA A 239 3.19 -15.57 -14.34
CA ALA A 239 3.10 -16.03 -15.72
C ALA A 239 4.42 -15.79 -16.47
N ALA A 240 5.01 -14.59 -16.34
CA ALA A 240 6.30 -14.27 -16.96
C ALA A 240 7.47 -15.09 -16.41
N LEU A 241 7.43 -15.52 -15.14
CA LEU A 241 8.44 -16.40 -14.55
C LEU A 241 8.35 -17.85 -15.03
N ARG A 242 7.16 -18.29 -15.47
CA ARG A 242 6.95 -19.64 -16.02
C ARG A 242 7.41 -19.76 -17.49
N GLU A 243 7.48 -18.64 -18.22
CA GLU A 243 8.01 -18.60 -19.59
C GLU A 243 9.50 -18.99 -19.63
N GLN A 244 9.91 -19.79 -20.63
CA GLN A 244 11.31 -20.16 -20.82
C GLN A 244 11.81 -19.81 -22.25
N PRO A 245 12.88 -19.01 -22.39
CA PRO A 245 13.63 -18.34 -21.32
C PRO A 245 12.88 -17.12 -20.75
N PRO A 246 12.97 -16.86 -19.44
CA PRO A 246 12.35 -15.68 -18.85
C PRO A 246 13.02 -14.40 -19.38
N GLN A 247 12.23 -13.50 -19.96
CA GLN A 247 12.75 -12.27 -20.52
C GLN A 247 13.03 -11.26 -19.40
N ALA A 248 14.30 -11.00 -19.12
CA ALA A 248 14.73 -10.14 -18.01
C ALA A 248 14.13 -8.71 -18.07
N THR A 249 13.98 -8.15 -19.27
CA THR A 249 13.36 -6.82 -19.47
C THR A 249 11.89 -6.81 -19.05
N ARG A 250 11.15 -7.88 -19.37
CA ARG A 250 9.74 -8.03 -19.03
C ARG A 250 9.56 -8.20 -17.52
N LEU A 251 10.42 -8.99 -16.88
CA LEU A 251 10.43 -9.13 -15.42
C LEU A 251 10.74 -7.81 -14.71
N GLU A 252 11.66 -7.00 -15.26
CA GLU A 252 11.99 -5.69 -14.71
C GLU A 252 10.82 -4.71 -14.83
N GLU A 253 10.14 -4.68 -15.97
CA GLU A 253 8.96 -3.85 -16.20
C GLU A 253 7.81 -4.23 -15.26
N LEU A 254 7.50 -5.53 -15.18
CA LEU A 254 6.44 -6.04 -14.31
C LEU A 254 6.77 -5.84 -12.81
N SER A 255 8.03 -6.03 -12.40
CA SER A 255 8.47 -5.74 -11.03
C SER A 255 8.35 -4.25 -10.72
N SER A 256 8.72 -3.38 -11.68
CA SER A 256 8.56 -1.93 -11.54
C SER A 256 7.10 -1.53 -11.44
N ARG A 257 6.21 -2.17 -12.22
CA ARG A 257 4.76 -1.97 -12.15
C ARG A 257 4.20 -2.37 -10.78
N PHE A 258 4.59 -3.53 -10.25
CA PHE A 258 4.20 -3.96 -8.92
C PHE A 258 4.60 -2.95 -7.83
N TYR A 259 5.86 -2.51 -7.80
CA TYR A 259 6.32 -1.50 -6.83
C TYR A 259 5.75 -0.10 -7.07
N THR A 260 5.18 0.15 -8.25
CA THR A 260 4.43 1.38 -8.52
C THR A 260 3.03 1.29 -7.91
N ILE A 261 2.35 0.14 -8.05
CA ILE A 261 1.01 -0.10 -7.52
C ILE A 261 1.03 -0.23 -5.99
N ILE A 262 2.02 -0.94 -5.46
CA ILE A 262 2.21 -1.15 -4.01
C ILE A 262 3.48 -0.41 -3.60
N PRO A 263 3.36 0.78 -2.97
CA PRO A 263 4.53 1.57 -2.59
C PRO A 263 5.41 0.83 -1.58
N HIS A 264 6.71 0.76 -1.87
CA HIS A 264 7.71 0.12 -1.03
C HIS A 264 8.81 1.11 -0.66
N ASN A 265 9.40 0.94 0.51
CA ASN A 265 10.57 1.69 0.95
C ASN A 265 11.83 0.84 0.83
N PHE A 266 12.67 1.17 -0.15
CA PHE A 266 13.98 0.54 -0.37
C PHE A 266 15.15 1.40 0.12
N GLY A 267 14.88 2.45 0.90
CA GLY A 267 15.88 3.47 1.20
C GLY A 267 16.51 3.99 -0.10
N ARG A 268 17.83 4.19 -0.15
CA ARG A 268 18.55 4.63 -1.36
C ARG A 268 18.95 3.49 -2.30
N ALA A 269 18.69 2.25 -1.93
CA ALA A 269 19.01 1.09 -2.77
C ALA A 269 18.07 0.99 -3.97
N ARG A 270 18.54 0.34 -5.03
CA ARG A 270 17.72 -0.01 -6.19
C ARG A 270 16.63 -1.01 -5.77
N PRO A 271 15.36 -0.81 -6.17
CA PRO A 271 14.32 -1.80 -5.89
C PRO A 271 14.71 -3.17 -6.46
N PRO A 272 14.58 -4.26 -5.68
CA PRO A 272 15.04 -5.59 -6.09
C PRO A 272 14.13 -6.17 -7.17
N LEU A 273 14.73 -6.83 -8.17
CA LEU A 273 13.98 -7.53 -9.21
C LEU A 273 13.27 -8.76 -8.64
N ILE A 274 12.00 -8.96 -8.97
CA ILE A 274 11.25 -10.17 -8.60
C ILE A 274 11.51 -11.22 -9.67
N ASN A 275 12.57 -12.02 -9.48
CA ASN A 275 13.02 -13.03 -10.45
C ASN A 275 12.99 -14.47 -9.91
N SER A 276 12.52 -14.68 -8.68
CA SER A 276 12.45 -15.99 -8.06
C SER A 276 11.03 -16.29 -7.54
N PRO A 277 10.60 -17.55 -7.57
CA PRO A 277 9.29 -17.95 -7.04
C PRO A 277 9.19 -17.70 -5.53
N ASP A 278 10.29 -17.75 -4.79
CA ASP A 278 10.31 -17.48 -3.34
C ASP A 278 10.10 -16.00 -3.05
N LEU A 279 10.71 -15.09 -3.83
CA LEU A 279 10.44 -13.66 -3.73
C LEU A 279 8.99 -13.34 -4.09
N LEU A 280 8.46 -13.97 -5.13
CA LEU A 280 7.07 -13.82 -5.53
C LEU A 280 6.11 -14.25 -4.40
N ARG A 281 6.33 -15.42 -3.80
CA ARG A 281 5.52 -15.90 -2.67
C ARG A 281 5.58 -14.92 -1.50
N ALA A 282 6.77 -14.47 -1.12
CA ALA A 282 6.91 -13.49 -0.04
C ALA A 282 6.13 -12.17 -0.32
N LYS A 283 6.03 -11.75 -1.59
CA LYS A 283 5.23 -10.58 -1.97
C LYS A 283 3.72 -10.86 -1.99
N LYS A 284 3.29 -12.07 -2.33
CA LYS A 284 1.88 -12.49 -2.19
C LYS A 284 1.47 -12.54 -0.72
N ASP A 285 2.28 -13.15 0.12
CA ASP A 285 2.04 -13.26 1.57
C ASP A 285 1.91 -11.88 2.22
N MET A 286 2.73 -10.92 1.79
CA MET A 286 2.66 -9.54 2.25
C MET A 286 1.30 -8.87 1.95
N LEU A 287 0.65 -9.18 0.82
CA LEU A 287 -0.64 -8.59 0.46
C LEU A 287 -1.84 -9.25 1.17
N LEU A 288 -1.62 -10.36 1.86
CA LEU A 288 -2.65 -11.10 2.61
C LEU A 288 -2.75 -10.68 4.08
N VAL A 289 -1.91 -9.73 4.51
CA VAL A 289 -1.85 -9.26 5.91
C VAL A 289 -2.95 -8.25 6.23
#